data_AF-A0A537GBC7-F1
#
_entry.id   AF-A0A537GBC7-F1
#
_cell.length_a   1.000
_cell.length_b   1.000
_cell.length_c   1.000
_cell.angle_alpha   90.00
_cell.angle_beta   90.00
_cell.angle_gamma   90.00
#
_symmetry.space_group_name_H-M   'P 1'
#
loop_
_entity.id
_entity.type
_entity.pdbx_description
1 polymer ?
#
loop_
_entity_poly.entity_id
_entity_poly.type
_entity_poly.pdbx_seq_one_letter_code
_entity_poly.pdbx_strand_id
1 'polypeptide(L)'
;MISSSPGASYPDMPQRRSDTGIIIVVVVAVVVAAIIGGILILGFVALNSQSSSSSTHIFPVQHTGNIVNGLITVSSGGYNYYPFTLPSGATSIAVSGSFTASGGSGNDIQVLILDQTNFVNWQNGHQASAYFNSGQEIVGSITTNLPSAGTYYLVYSNTFSTFSSKNVQTTVDLSYYA
;
A
#
# COMPACT_ATOMS: atom_id res chain seq x y z
N MET A 1 72.59 -107.00 -6.66
CA MET A 1 73.22 -105.72 -6.99
C MET A 1 72.71 -105.26 -8.35
N ILE A 2 71.73 -104.36 -8.43
CA ILE A 2 71.57 -103.41 -9.55
C ILE A 2 70.96 -102.13 -8.95
N SER A 3 71.62 -101.03 -9.26
CA SER A 3 71.34 -99.64 -8.86
C SER A 3 70.38 -99.00 -9.85
N SER A 4 69.48 -98.13 -9.37
CA SER A 4 68.87 -97.07 -10.19
C SER A 4 68.33 -95.92 -9.34
N SER A 5 69.08 -94.81 -9.43
CA SER A 5 68.80 -93.35 -9.36
C SER A 5 67.56 -92.74 -8.66
N PRO A 6 67.68 -91.56 -8.02
CA PRO A 6 66.61 -90.86 -7.31
C PRO A 6 65.85 -89.86 -8.19
N GLY A 7 64.52 -89.85 -8.10
CA GLY A 7 63.65 -88.83 -8.68
C GLY A 7 63.34 -87.72 -7.67
N ALA A 8 63.61 -86.47 -8.02
CA ALA A 8 63.24 -85.29 -7.24
C ALA A 8 61.75 -84.96 -7.44
N SER A 9 60.99 -84.81 -6.36
CA SER A 9 59.60 -84.35 -6.38
C SER A 9 59.54 -82.89 -5.91
N TYR A 10 58.96 -82.03 -6.75
CA TYR A 10 58.77 -80.60 -6.48
C TYR A 10 57.67 -80.34 -5.45
N PRO A 11 57.71 -79.22 -4.71
CA PRO A 11 56.68 -78.88 -3.73
C PRO A 11 55.38 -78.42 -4.42
N ASP A 12 54.25 -78.87 -3.88
CA ASP A 12 52.92 -78.35 -4.20
C ASP A 12 52.82 -76.87 -3.80
N MET A 13 52.42 -76.00 -4.74
CA MET A 13 52.07 -74.62 -4.45
C MET A 13 50.57 -74.51 -4.11
N PRO A 14 50.19 -73.82 -3.02
CA PRO A 14 48.79 -73.59 -2.70
C PRO A 14 48.16 -72.62 -3.72
N GLN A 15 47.07 -73.06 -4.33
CA GLN A 15 46.27 -72.28 -5.26
C GLN A 15 45.49 -71.20 -4.51
N ARG A 16 45.94 -69.95 -4.63
CA ARG A 16 45.32 -68.77 -4.01
C ARG A 16 43.90 -68.57 -4.57
N ARG A 17 42.87 -68.90 -3.77
CA ARG A 17 41.48 -68.52 -4.05
C ARG A 17 41.38 -67.00 -4.20
N SER A 18 40.81 -66.56 -5.32
CA SER A 18 40.65 -65.16 -5.65
C SER A 18 39.43 -64.58 -4.94
N ASP A 19 39.65 -63.69 -3.97
CA ASP A 19 38.63 -62.93 -3.23
C ASP A 19 37.87 -61.89 -4.08
N THR A 20 38.10 -61.88 -5.40
CA THR A 20 37.55 -60.92 -6.35
C THR A 20 36.02 -60.99 -6.47
N GLY A 21 35.41 -62.16 -6.23
CA GLY A 21 33.96 -62.33 -6.31
C GLY A 21 33.17 -61.64 -5.19
N ILE A 22 33.75 -61.54 -3.99
CA ILE A 22 33.05 -60.96 -2.82
C ILE A 22 32.98 -59.44 -2.93
N ILE A 23 34.01 -58.81 -3.50
CA ILE A 23 34.10 -57.34 -3.61
C ILE A 23 33.06 -56.78 -4.59
N ILE A 24 32.77 -57.49 -5.69
CA ILE A 24 31.82 -57.03 -6.71
C ILE A 24 30.37 -57.05 -6.19
N VAL A 25 30.00 -58.07 -5.39
CA VAL A 25 28.63 -58.20 -4.86
C VAL A 25 28.30 -57.09 -3.87
N VAL A 26 29.27 -56.66 -3.04
CA VAL A 26 29.07 -55.59 -2.06
C VAL A 26 28.89 -54.23 -2.74
N VAL A 27 29.67 -53.94 -3.80
CA VAL A 27 29.56 -52.66 -4.52
C VAL A 27 28.21 -52.53 -5.23
N VAL A 28 27.71 -53.60 -5.86
CA VAL A 28 26.42 -53.57 -6.56
C VAL A 28 25.25 -53.39 -5.58
N ALA A 29 25.29 -54.02 -4.40
CA ALA A 29 24.24 -53.89 -3.38
C ALA A 29 24.13 -52.46 -2.82
N VAL A 30 25.25 -51.78 -2.61
CA VAL A 30 25.27 -50.39 -2.10
C VAL A 30 24.69 -49.41 -3.12
N VAL A 31 24.96 -49.61 -4.42
CA VAL A 31 24.44 -48.75 -5.49
C VAL A 31 22.91 -48.89 -5.63
N VAL A 32 22.35 -50.09 -5.49
CA VAL A 32 20.89 -50.31 -5.58
C VAL A 32 20.14 -49.71 -4.38
N ALA A 33 20.70 -49.78 -3.17
CA ALA A 33 20.07 -49.18 -1.98
C ALA A 33 20.02 -47.65 -2.04
N ALA A 34 21.05 -46.99 -2.60
CA ALA A 34 21.10 -45.53 -2.72
C ALA A 34 20.05 -44.96 -3.70
N ILE A 35 19.71 -45.70 -4.76
CA ILE A 35 18.75 -45.26 -5.77
C ILE A 35 17.30 -45.33 -5.24
N ILE A 36 16.98 -46.31 -4.40
CA ILE A 36 15.64 -46.48 -3.83
C ILE A 36 15.39 -45.47 -2.68
N GLY A 37 16.42 -45.13 -1.90
CA GLY A 37 16.31 -44.12 -0.83
C GLY A 37 16.19 -42.68 -1.32
N GLY A 38 16.77 -42.35 -2.49
CA GLY A 38 16.75 -40.99 -3.05
C GLY A 38 15.41 -40.56 -3.67
N ILE A 39 14.56 -41.51 -4.08
CA ILE A 39 13.34 -41.21 -4.84
C ILE A 39 12.12 -40.95 -3.94
N LEU A 40 12.12 -41.40 -2.68
CA LEU A 40 10.97 -41.22 -1.78
C LEU A 40 10.95 -39.89 -1.00
N ILE A 41 12.04 -39.12 -0.99
CA ILE A 41 12.11 -37.86 -0.22
C ILE A 41 11.66 -36.65 -1.05
N LEU A 42 11.73 -36.71 -2.39
CA LEU A 42 11.34 -35.59 -3.26
C LEU A 42 9.82 -35.43 -3.45
N GLY A 43 9.03 -36.48 -3.18
CA GLY A 43 7.57 -36.43 -3.35
C GLY A 43 6.78 -35.87 -2.17
N PHE A 44 7.36 -35.87 -0.96
CA PHE A 44 6.61 -35.50 0.26
C PHE A 44 6.71 -34.01 0.63
N VAL A 45 7.67 -33.27 0.05
CA VAL A 45 7.92 -31.87 0.44
C VAL A 45 6.91 -30.88 -0.20
N ALA A 46 6.10 -31.31 -1.17
CA ALA A 46 5.21 -30.42 -1.93
C ALA A 46 3.74 -30.35 -1.46
N LEU A 47 3.31 -31.13 -0.46
CA LEU A 47 1.90 -31.18 -0.04
C LEU A 47 1.54 -30.31 1.17
N ASN A 48 2.52 -29.68 1.81
CA ASN A 48 2.29 -28.81 2.97
C ASN A 48 2.46 -27.32 2.62
N SER A 49 2.19 -26.92 1.38
CA SER A 49 1.89 -25.52 1.09
C SER A 49 0.50 -25.19 1.62
N GLN A 50 0.36 -25.24 2.96
CA GLN A 50 -0.72 -24.59 3.67
C GLN A 50 -0.58 -23.11 3.34
N SER A 51 -1.38 -22.68 2.37
CA SER A 51 -1.57 -21.28 2.03
C SER A 51 -1.87 -20.58 3.34
N SER A 52 -0.84 -19.95 3.89
CA SER A 52 -0.99 -19.06 5.03
C SER A 52 -1.70 -17.86 4.43
N SER A 53 -3.02 -17.92 4.43
CA SER A 53 -3.85 -16.75 4.19
C SER A 53 -3.56 -15.82 5.37
N SER A 54 -2.51 -15.02 5.21
CA SER A 54 -2.19 -13.93 6.10
C SER A 54 -3.36 -12.95 6.00
N SER A 55 -4.34 -13.10 6.88
CA SER A 55 -5.32 -12.05 7.14
C SER A 55 -4.54 -10.87 7.71
N THR A 56 -4.01 -10.01 6.85
CA THR A 56 -3.49 -8.70 7.27
C THR A 56 -4.68 -7.97 7.88
N HIS A 57 -4.72 -7.92 9.20
CA HIS A 57 -5.63 -7.03 9.90
C HIS A 57 -5.14 -5.60 9.64
N ILE A 58 -5.64 -4.99 8.57
CA ILE A 58 -5.32 -3.61 8.21
C ILE A 58 -6.06 -2.72 9.21
N PHE A 59 -5.34 -2.23 10.21
CA PHE A 59 -5.87 -1.15 11.03
C PHE A 59 -5.79 0.13 10.21
N PRO A 60 -6.89 0.87 10.05
CA PRO A 60 -6.86 2.14 9.35
C PRO A 60 -5.93 3.12 10.10
N VAL A 61 -4.98 3.70 9.37
CA VAL A 61 -4.05 4.71 9.90
C VAL A 61 -4.66 6.08 9.71
N GLN A 62 -4.51 6.95 10.71
CA GLN A 62 -4.95 8.34 10.58
C GLN A 62 -3.97 9.13 9.72
N HIS A 63 -4.50 9.82 8.74
CA HIS A 63 -3.80 10.79 7.90
C HIS A 63 -4.29 12.20 8.23
N THR A 64 -3.35 13.14 8.28
CA THR A 64 -3.63 14.57 8.43
C THR A 64 -2.84 15.37 7.39
N GLY A 65 -3.41 16.47 6.92
CA GLY A 65 -2.76 17.34 5.96
C GLY A 65 -3.43 18.71 5.89
N ASN A 66 -2.68 19.73 5.46
CA ASN A 66 -3.21 21.06 5.29
C ASN A 66 -3.79 21.24 3.87
N ILE A 67 -5.01 21.76 3.76
CA ILE A 67 -5.63 22.14 2.48
C ILE A 67 -5.14 23.53 2.08
N VAL A 68 -5.16 24.48 3.02
CA VAL A 68 -4.68 25.85 2.85
C VAL A 68 -4.26 26.43 4.21
N ASN A 69 -3.16 27.18 4.22
CA ASN A 69 -2.70 27.91 5.38
C ASN A 69 -1.98 29.19 4.93
N GLY A 70 -2.55 30.35 5.27
CA GLY A 70 -1.93 31.64 4.98
C GLY A 70 -2.94 32.76 4.72
N LEU A 71 -2.40 33.86 4.21
CA LEU A 71 -3.15 35.02 3.76
C LEU A 71 -3.42 34.89 2.27
N ILE A 72 -4.68 34.91 1.87
CA ILE A 72 -5.11 34.81 0.47
C ILE A 72 -5.88 36.06 0.08
N THR A 73 -5.75 36.49 -1.17
CA THR A 73 -6.54 37.59 -1.73
C THR A 73 -7.58 37.02 -2.69
N VAL A 74 -8.85 37.32 -2.47
CA VAL A 74 -9.96 36.95 -3.34
C VAL A 74 -10.43 38.21 -4.08
N SER A 75 -10.36 38.20 -5.40
CA SER A 75 -10.74 39.34 -6.24
C SER A 75 -12.23 39.67 -6.12
N SER A 76 -12.61 40.92 -6.43
CA SER A 76 -14.03 41.29 -6.52
C SER A 76 -14.71 40.49 -7.62
N GLY A 77 -15.91 39.97 -7.37
CA GLY A 77 -16.67 39.19 -8.34
C GLY A 77 -16.08 37.79 -8.60
N GLY A 78 -15.02 37.41 -7.89
CA GLY A 78 -14.27 36.17 -8.10
C GLY A 78 -14.29 35.23 -6.91
N TYR A 79 -13.55 34.14 -7.05
CA TYR A 79 -13.36 33.12 -6.02
C TYR A 79 -11.98 32.47 -6.18
N ASN A 80 -11.43 31.98 -5.07
CA ASN A 80 -10.29 31.08 -5.06
C ASN A 80 -10.76 29.70 -4.60
N TYR A 81 -10.14 28.64 -5.11
CA TYR A 81 -10.48 27.27 -4.73
C TYR A 81 -9.23 26.40 -4.53
N TYR A 82 -9.35 25.43 -3.64
CA TYR A 82 -8.30 24.49 -3.27
C TYR A 82 -8.84 23.06 -3.39
N PRO A 83 -8.43 22.31 -4.43
CA PRO A 83 -8.85 20.92 -4.59
C PRO A 83 -8.07 20.02 -3.62
N PHE A 84 -8.76 19.05 -3.04
CA PHE A 84 -8.15 17.96 -2.27
C PHE A 84 -8.81 16.63 -2.62
N THR A 85 -8.02 15.56 -2.66
CA THR A 85 -8.48 14.24 -3.09
C THR A 85 -8.28 13.22 -1.98
N LEU A 86 -9.31 12.42 -1.74
CA LEU A 86 -9.33 11.36 -0.75
C LEU A 86 -9.16 10.01 -1.42
N PRO A 87 -8.25 9.15 -0.93
CA PRO A 87 -8.03 7.83 -1.51
C PRO A 87 -9.25 6.93 -1.33
N SER A 88 -9.39 5.93 -2.22
CA SER A 88 -10.42 4.89 -2.06
C SER A 88 -10.26 4.20 -0.71
N GLY A 89 -11.36 4.04 0.02
CA GLY A 89 -11.35 3.44 1.36
C GLY A 89 -11.14 4.45 2.49
N ALA A 90 -10.97 5.75 2.19
CA ALA A 90 -10.94 6.79 3.22
C ALA A 90 -12.25 6.82 4.02
N THR A 91 -12.13 6.83 5.34
CA THR A 91 -13.24 6.88 6.30
C THR A 91 -13.02 7.96 7.35
N SER A 92 -14.09 8.33 8.08
CA SER A 92 -14.04 9.36 9.13
C SER A 92 -13.36 10.65 8.67
N ILE A 93 -13.77 11.11 7.48
CA ILE A 93 -13.16 12.25 6.80
C ILE A 93 -13.70 13.53 7.44
N ALA A 94 -12.82 14.31 8.04
CA ALA A 94 -13.15 15.58 8.66
C ALA A 94 -12.31 16.71 8.06
N VAL A 95 -12.99 17.80 7.72
CA VAL A 95 -12.37 19.08 7.35
C VAL A 95 -12.64 20.07 8.46
N SER A 96 -11.58 20.66 9.01
CA SER A 96 -11.67 21.62 10.10
C SER A 96 -10.74 22.81 9.90
N GLY A 97 -11.11 23.96 10.44
CA GLY A 97 -10.28 25.15 10.29
C GLY A 97 -10.98 26.43 10.69
N SER A 98 -10.35 27.55 10.34
CA SER A 98 -10.91 28.88 10.55
C SER A 98 -10.48 29.85 9.47
N PHE A 99 -11.22 30.95 9.39
CA PHE A 99 -10.88 32.06 8.52
C PHE A 99 -11.28 33.39 9.15
N THR A 100 -10.55 34.44 8.79
CA THR A 100 -10.82 35.84 9.10
C THR A 100 -10.64 36.66 7.83
N ALA A 101 -11.73 37.25 7.34
CA ALA A 101 -11.75 38.12 6.19
C ALA A 101 -11.58 39.59 6.60
N SER A 102 -10.98 40.36 5.70
CA SER A 102 -10.70 41.78 5.86
C SER A 102 -10.65 42.46 4.49
N GLY A 103 -10.93 43.76 4.45
CA GLY A 103 -10.85 44.57 3.24
C GLY A 103 -12.18 44.74 2.49
N GLY A 104 -12.29 45.87 1.77
CA GLY A 104 -13.49 46.24 1.03
C GLY A 104 -14.68 46.67 1.89
N SER A 105 -15.84 46.88 1.28
CA SER A 105 -17.11 47.07 2.01
C SER A 105 -17.64 45.73 2.53
N GLY A 106 -18.02 45.62 3.80
CA GLY A 106 -18.61 44.41 4.39
C GLY A 106 -17.63 43.45 5.09
N ASN A 107 -16.37 43.40 4.65
CA ASN A 107 -15.31 42.49 5.16
C ASN A 107 -15.67 41.00 5.19
N ASP A 108 -16.76 40.60 4.54
CA ASP A 108 -17.29 39.25 4.54
C ASP A 108 -16.76 38.42 3.38
N ILE A 109 -16.70 37.11 3.59
CA ILE A 109 -16.37 36.10 2.58
C ILE A 109 -17.35 34.94 2.74
N GLN A 110 -17.65 34.25 1.65
CA GLN A 110 -18.36 32.98 1.71
C GLN A 110 -17.38 31.82 1.53
N VAL A 111 -17.43 30.84 2.44
CA VAL A 111 -16.63 29.62 2.36
C VAL A 111 -17.53 28.42 2.10
N LEU A 112 -17.20 27.63 1.08
CA LEU A 112 -17.95 26.45 0.65
C LEU A 112 -17.04 25.22 0.61
N ILE A 113 -17.61 24.05 0.92
CA ILE A 113 -17.01 22.75 0.58
C ILE A 113 -17.96 22.00 -0.33
N LEU A 114 -17.49 21.66 -1.54
CA LEU A 114 -18.26 21.06 -2.62
C LEU A 114 -17.53 19.82 -3.14
N ASP A 115 -18.25 18.80 -3.59
CA ASP A 115 -17.65 17.77 -4.44
C ASP A 115 -17.47 18.30 -5.88
N GLN A 116 -16.81 17.52 -6.73
CA GLN A 116 -16.58 17.86 -8.13
C GLN A 116 -17.83 18.33 -8.87
N THR A 117 -18.94 17.59 -8.76
CA THR A 117 -20.17 17.87 -9.52
C THR A 117 -20.80 19.16 -9.03
N ASN A 118 -20.92 19.33 -7.72
CA ASN A 118 -21.50 20.51 -7.12
C ASN A 118 -20.61 21.76 -7.31
N PHE A 119 -19.28 21.60 -7.33
CA PHE A 119 -18.36 22.68 -7.65
C PHE A 119 -18.58 23.20 -9.08
N VAL A 120 -18.65 22.29 -10.06
CA VAL A 120 -18.93 22.67 -11.46
C VAL A 120 -20.30 23.32 -11.60
N ASN A 121 -21.33 22.78 -10.96
CA ASN A 121 -22.67 23.38 -11.00
C ASN A 121 -22.67 24.79 -10.39
N TRP A 122 -22.09 24.95 -9.20
CA TRP A 122 -22.00 26.24 -8.51
C TRP A 122 -21.25 27.28 -9.34
N GLN A 123 -20.11 26.90 -9.92
CA GLN A 123 -19.28 27.77 -10.76
C GLN A 123 -20.06 28.28 -11.99
N ASN A 124 -20.96 27.46 -12.54
CA ASN A 124 -21.80 27.83 -13.69
C ASN A 124 -23.12 28.51 -13.29
N GLY A 125 -23.32 28.84 -12.01
CA GLY A 125 -24.56 29.46 -11.52
C GLY A 125 -25.77 28.51 -11.49
N HIS A 126 -25.54 27.20 -11.59
CA HIS A 126 -26.58 26.19 -11.42
C HIS A 126 -26.77 25.82 -9.94
N GLN A 127 -27.88 25.14 -9.66
CA GLN A 127 -28.14 24.63 -8.31
C GLN A 127 -27.03 23.64 -7.89
N ALA A 128 -26.48 23.87 -6.71
CA ALA A 128 -25.42 23.05 -6.12
C ALA A 128 -25.67 22.89 -4.63
N SER A 129 -25.38 21.69 -4.12
CA SER A 129 -25.43 21.38 -2.69
C SER A 129 -24.02 21.37 -2.12
N ALA A 130 -23.76 22.23 -1.14
CA ALA A 130 -22.50 22.25 -0.42
C ALA A 130 -22.56 21.36 0.82
N TYR A 131 -21.47 20.67 1.12
CA TYR A 131 -21.28 19.94 2.39
C TYR A 131 -21.00 20.89 3.56
N PHE A 132 -20.50 22.09 3.23
CA PHE A 132 -20.32 23.20 4.16
C PHE A 132 -20.60 24.50 3.42
N ASN A 133 -21.28 25.43 4.09
CA ASN A 133 -21.50 26.79 3.60
C ASN A 133 -21.56 27.72 4.82
N SER A 134 -20.58 28.62 4.94
CA SER A 134 -20.56 29.60 6.04
C SER A 134 -21.62 30.69 5.90
N GLY A 135 -22.22 30.87 4.71
CA GLY A 135 -22.82 32.16 4.37
C GLY A 135 -21.74 33.25 4.24
N GLN A 136 -22.15 34.52 4.27
CA GLN A 136 -21.22 35.66 4.21
C GLN A 136 -20.81 36.04 5.63
N GLU A 137 -19.59 35.70 6.02
CA GLU A 137 -19.07 35.94 7.36
C GLU A 137 -17.71 36.62 7.33
N ILE A 138 -17.43 37.44 8.35
CA ILE A 138 -16.11 38.07 8.55
C ILE A 138 -15.16 37.08 9.25
N VAL A 139 -15.65 36.37 10.25
CA VAL A 139 -14.90 35.36 11.01
C VAL A 139 -15.75 34.11 11.09
N GLY A 140 -15.19 32.96 10.73
CA GLY A 140 -15.91 31.69 10.77
C GLY A 140 -15.00 30.52 11.07
N SER A 141 -15.61 29.43 11.54
CA SER A 141 -14.98 28.13 11.70
C SER A 141 -15.56 27.15 10.70
N ILE A 142 -14.69 26.29 10.18
CA ILE A 142 -15.06 25.21 9.27
C ILE A 142 -15.05 23.93 10.11
N THR A 143 -16.15 23.19 10.08
CA THR A 143 -16.25 21.85 10.69
C THR A 143 -17.27 21.06 9.91
N THR A 144 -16.81 20.13 9.08
CA THR A 144 -17.69 19.25 8.31
C THR A 144 -17.09 17.87 8.15
N ASN A 145 -17.96 16.88 8.02
CA ASN A 145 -17.58 15.51 7.70
C ASN A 145 -18.00 15.20 6.27
N LEU A 146 -17.11 14.56 5.52
CA LEU A 146 -17.38 14.18 4.13
C LEU A 146 -17.79 12.70 4.05
N PRO A 147 -18.78 12.35 3.20
CA PRO A 147 -19.40 11.02 3.25
C PRO A 147 -18.52 9.91 2.67
N SER A 148 -17.60 10.23 1.75
CA SER A 148 -16.87 9.22 0.99
C SER A 148 -15.56 9.75 0.41
N ALA A 149 -14.75 8.83 -0.11
CA ALA A 149 -13.64 9.16 -0.98
C ALA A 149 -14.08 9.96 -2.22
N GLY A 150 -13.16 10.71 -2.82
CA GLY A 150 -13.42 11.55 -3.98
C GLY A 150 -12.61 12.84 -3.98
N THR A 151 -12.88 13.70 -4.96
CA THR A 151 -12.29 15.04 -5.06
C THR A 151 -13.28 16.09 -4.59
N TYR A 152 -12.80 16.94 -3.70
CA TYR A 152 -13.55 18.02 -3.08
C TYR A 152 -12.82 19.34 -3.26
N TYR A 153 -13.57 20.42 -3.12
CA TYR A 153 -13.14 21.79 -3.34
C TYR A 153 -13.49 22.63 -2.13
N LEU A 154 -12.47 23.18 -1.46
CA LEU A 154 -12.64 24.29 -0.53
C LEU A 154 -12.63 25.59 -1.34
N VAL A 155 -13.71 26.37 -1.28
CA VAL A 155 -13.89 27.59 -2.08
C VAL A 155 -14.05 28.79 -1.18
N TYR A 156 -13.31 29.86 -1.45
CA TYR A 156 -13.50 31.18 -0.87
C TYR A 156 -14.09 32.09 -1.95
N SER A 157 -15.35 32.47 -1.79
CA SER A 157 -16.13 33.23 -2.76
C SER A 157 -16.32 34.67 -2.32
N ASN A 158 -16.00 35.59 -3.24
CA ASN A 158 -16.29 37.02 -3.18
C ASN A 158 -17.12 37.46 -4.41
N THR A 159 -17.90 36.54 -4.99
CA THR A 159 -18.71 36.79 -6.19
C THR A 159 -19.82 37.81 -5.97
N PHE A 160 -20.23 38.02 -4.71
CA PHE A 160 -21.22 39.01 -4.31
C PHE A 160 -20.66 40.44 -4.22
N SER A 161 -19.34 40.63 -4.20
CA SER A 161 -18.73 41.96 -4.19
C SER A 161 -18.50 42.49 -5.59
N THR A 162 -18.98 43.70 -5.87
CA THR A 162 -18.83 44.35 -7.18
C THR A 162 -17.61 45.27 -7.30
N PHE A 163 -17.01 45.72 -6.19
CA PHE A 163 -15.97 46.75 -6.21
C PHE A 163 -14.66 46.44 -5.47
N SER A 164 -14.63 45.48 -4.54
CA SER A 164 -13.50 45.31 -3.64
C SER A 164 -13.08 43.86 -3.45
N SER A 165 -11.77 43.64 -3.44
CA SER A 165 -11.16 42.36 -3.06
C SER A 165 -11.22 42.14 -1.54
N LYS A 166 -11.14 40.88 -1.13
CA LYS A 166 -10.99 40.47 0.28
C LYS A 166 -9.63 39.86 0.52
N ASN A 167 -9.03 40.15 1.67
CA ASN A 167 -7.89 39.44 2.21
C ASN A 167 -8.37 38.52 3.32
N VAL A 168 -8.11 37.22 3.19
CA VAL A 168 -8.59 36.19 4.10
C VAL A 168 -7.38 35.50 4.72
N GLN A 169 -7.21 35.66 6.04
CA GLN A 169 -6.29 34.83 6.81
C GLN A 169 -7.00 33.51 7.12
N THR A 170 -6.43 32.37 6.76
CA THR A 170 -7.10 31.08 6.94
C THR A 170 -6.12 29.95 7.22
N THR A 171 -6.60 28.96 7.96
CA THR A 171 -5.94 27.66 8.17
C THR A 171 -7.01 26.59 8.14
N VAL A 172 -6.91 25.65 7.20
CA VAL A 172 -7.86 24.55 7.02
C VAL A 172 -7.12 23.25 6.81
N ASP A 173 -7.44 22.27 7.64
CA ASP A 173 -6.84 20.96 7.68
C ASP A 173 -7.85 19.88 7.29
N LEU A 174 -7.32 18.79 6.75
CA LEU A 174 -8.00 17.57 6.40
C LEU A 174 -7.48 16.46 7.32
N SER A 175 -8.40 15.64 7.81
CA SER A 175 -8.07 14.39 8.50
C SER A 175 -8.97 13.25 8.01
N TYR A 176 -8.41 12.06 7.89
CA TYR A 176 -9.15 10.85 7.51
C TYR A 176 -8.40 9.60 7.95
N TYR A 177 -9.05 8.45 7.84
CA TYR A 177 -8.48 7.13 8.12
C TYR A 177 -8.41 6.31 6.83
N ALA A 178 -7.28 5.67 6.54
CA ALA A 178 -7.09 4.82 5.35
C ALA A 178 -6.07 3.69 5.59
#